data_AF-A0A3S4UQN4-F1
#
_entry.id   AF-A0A3S4UQN4-F1
#
_cell.length_a   1.000
_cell.length_b   1.000
_cell.length_c   1.000
_cell.angle_alpha   90.00
_cell.angle_beta   90.00
_cell.angle_gamma   90.00
#
_symmetry.space_group_name_H-M   'P 1'
#
loop_
_entity.id
_entity.type
_entity.pdbx_description
1 polymer ?
#
loop_
_entity_poly.entity_id
_entity_poly.type
_entity_poly.pdbx_seq_one_letter_code
_entity_poly.pdbx_strand_id
1 'polypeptide(L)'
;MALASGGICYAFEPNIYLAAFLKNLYKDNERLILKEQAISHKNEKAIFYNMNEDVVSSGNSIISMPKAKQKSAYEVQMIDFCEFIAELIQKHGKIAFVKLDIEGAEFDVLNALIEKNLYENIEYIMVETHERFFDNPKEKISILKEKIAKKQIKNIYLDWV
;
A
#
# COMPACT_ATOMS: atom_id res chain seq x y z
N MET A 1 -9.41 -11.77 -8.30
CA MET A 1 -8.84 -12.53 -9.43
C MET A 1 -7.65 -13.42 -9.01
N ALA A 2 -6.78 -13.02 -8.04
CA ALA A 2 -5.65 -13.87 -7.56
C ALA A 2 -6.04 -15.14 -6.77
N LEU A 3 -7.03 -15.05 -5.87
CA LEU A 3 -7.47 -16.24 -5.10
C LEU A 3 -8.12 -17.31 -6.00
N ALA A 4 -8.80 -16.88 -7.06
CA ALA A 4 -9.46 -17.76 -8.03
C ALA A 4 -8.46 -18.52 -8.92
N SER A 5 -7.25 -17.98 -9.13
CA SER A 5 -6.16 -18.65 -9.85
C SER A 5 -5.27 -19.52 -8.97
N GLY A 6 -5.56 -19.60 -7.67
CA GLY A 6 -4.81 -20.40 -6.70
C GLY A 6 -3.56 -19.74 -6.12
N GLY A 7 -3.35 -18.44 -6.39
CA GLY A 7 -2.26 -17.68 -5.79
C GLY A 7 -2.47 -17.41 -4.29
N ILE A 8 -1.36 -17.18 -3.58
CA ILE A 8 -1.37 -16.67 -2.20
C ILE A 8 -1.44 -15.14 -2.28
N CYS A 9 -2.38 -14.55 -1.56
CA CYS A 9 -2.58 -13.11 -1.50
C CYS A 9 -2.28 -12.60 -0.09
N TYR A 10 -1.32 -11.69 0.01
CA TYR A 10 -1.07 -10.91 1.23
C TYR A 10 -1.78 -9.57 1.07
N ALA A 11 -2.75 -9.30 1.95
CA ALA A 11 -3.55 -8.09 1.91
C ALA A 11 -3.35 -7.27 3.20
N PHE A 12 -3.39 -5.95 3.06
CA PHE A 12 -3.20 -5.00 4.15
C PHE A 12 -4.39 -4.06 4.19
N GLU A 13 -5.04 -3.97 5.35
CA GLU A 13 -6.20 -3.11 5.56
C GLU A 13 -6.12 -2.47 6.95
N PRO A 14 -5.71 -1.20 7.07
CA PRO A 14 -5.65 -0.52 8.37
C PRO A 14 -7.03 -0.18 8.94
N ASN A 15 -8.09 -0.16 8.13
CA ASN A 15 -9.42 0.12 8.61
C ASN A 15 -9.99 -1.06 9.40
N ILE A 16 -10.08 -0.94 10.72
CA ILE A 16 -10.51 -2.03 11.61
C ILE A 16 -11.89 -2.62 11.27
N TYR A 17 -12.80 -1.80 10.76
CA TYR A 17 -14.15 -2.26 10.39
C TYR A 17 -14.12 -3.08 9.10
N LEU A 18 -13.38 -2.61 8.10
CA LEU A 18 -13.21 -3.32 6.83
C LEU A 18 -12.35 -4.57 7.02
N ALA A 19 -11.29 -4.50 7.82
CA ALA A 19 -10.46 -5.64 8.17
C ALA A 19 -11.30 -6.73 8.87
N ALA A 20 -12.16 -6.38 9.84
CA ALA A 20 -13.05 -7.33 10.50
C ALA A 20 -14.02 -7.98 9.50
N PHE A 21 -14.61 -7.19 8.61
CA PHE A 21 -15.49 -7.70 7.55
C PHE A 21 -14.76 -8.66 6.61
N LEU A 22 -13.57 -8.29 6.11
CA LEU A 22 -12.76 -9.10 5.21
C LEU A 22 -12.28 -10.39 5.87
N LYS A 23 -11.85 -10.33 7.14
CA LYS A 23 -11.49 -11.51 7.94
C LYS A 23 -12.64 -12.51 8.02
N ASN A 24 -13.86 -12.03 8.24
CA ASN A 24 -15.03 -12.91 8.28
C ASN A 24 -15.41 -13.45 6.90
N LEU A 25 -15.38 -12.60 5.85
CA LEU A 25 -15.72 -12.98 4.49
C LEU A 25 -14.80 -14.08 3.92
N TYR A 26 -13.52 -14.06 4.29
CA TYR A 26 -12.49 -14.97 3.79
C TYR A 26 -11.93 -15.92 4.85
N LYS A 27 -12.65 -16.12 5.97
CA LYS A 27 -12.17 -16.91 7.12
C LYS A 27 -11.74 -18.35 6.77
N ASP A 28 -12.37 -18.94 5.75
CA ASP A 28 -12.11 -20.31 5.30
C ASP A 28 -11.13 -20.37 4.12
N ASN A 29 -10.49 -19.26 3.76
CA ASN A 29 -9.55 -19.17 2.65
C ASN A 29 -8.12 -18.92 3.15
N GLU A 30 -7.38 -20.00 3.37
CA GLU A 30 -5.98 -19.97 3.83
C GLU A 30 -5.01 -19.28 2.86
N ARG A 31 -5.42 -19.06 1.60
CA ARG A 31 -4.60 -18.35 0.61
C ARG A 31 -4.72 -16.84 0.73
N LEU A 32 -5.68 -16.30 1.50
CA LEU A 32 -5.72 -14.89 1.84
C LEU A 32 -5.12 -14.67 3.24
N ILE A 33 -3.97 -14.00 3.28
CA ILE A 33 -3.29 -13.63 4.52
C ILE A 33 -3.52 -12.13 4.71
N LEU A 34 -4.56 -11.80 5.47
CA LEU A 34 -4.96 -10.43 5.75
C LEU A 34 -4.26 -9.91 7.02
N LYS A 35 -3.60 -8.76 6.90
CA LYS A 35 -2.97 -8.03 7.99
C LYS A 35 -3.71 -6.71 8.23
N GLU A 36 -4.12 -6.49 9.46
CA GLU A 36 -4.79 -5.24 9.88
C GLU A 36 -3.73 -4.18 10.21
N GLN A 37 -3.05 -3.70 9.17
CA GLN A 37 -1.89 -2.83 9.27
C GLN A 37 -1.85 -1.91 8.03
N ALA A 38 -1.34 -0.69 8.21
CA ALA A 38 -1.04 0.21 7.11
C ALA A 38 0.33 -0.13 6.49
N ILE A 39 0.51 0.26 5.22
CA ILE A 39 1.79 0.17 4.53
C ILE A 39 2.55 1.50 4.64
N SER A 40 3.84 1.43 4.91
CA SER A 40 4.76 2.58 4.94
C SER A 40 6.17 2.15 4.49
N HIS A 41 7.14 3.07 4.57
CA HIS A 41 8.56 2.80 4.35
C HIS A 41 9.33 2.52 5.65
N LYS A 42 8.61 2.37 6.78
CA LYS A 42 9.16 2.13 8.11
C LYS A 42 8.12 1.52 9.06
N ASN A 43 8.59 0.75 10.05
CA ASN A 43 7.74 0.19 11.10
C ASN A 43 7.49 1.23 12.20
N GLU A 44 6.28 1.76 12.28
CA GLU A 44 5.89 2.75 13.26
C GLU A 44 4.37 2.67 13.57
N LYS A 45 3.91 3.51 14.48
CA LYS A 45 2.49 3.74 14.73
C LYS A 45 2.06 5.02 14.02
N ALA A 46 0.86 5.02 13.48
CA ALA A 46 0.23 6.21 12.94
C ALA A 46 -1.21 6.34 13.45
N ILE A 47 -1.72 7.56 13.42
CA ILE A 47 -3.14 7.81 13.65
C ILE A 47 -3.86 7.63 12.31
N PHE A 48 -4.80 6.69 12.29
CA PHE A 48 -5.72 6.49 11.17
C PHE A 48 -6.98 7.31 11.41
N TYR A 49 -7.35 8.12 10.42
CA TYR A 49 -8.48 9.04 10.50
C TYR A 49 -9.66 8.52 9.69
N ASN A 50 -10.82 8.42 10.33
CA ASN A 50 -12.08 8.16 9.66
C ASN A 50 -12.74 9.49 9.26
N MET A 51 -12.97 9.66 7.96
CA MET A 51 -13.38 10.95 7.38
C MET A 51 -14.89 11.09 7.16
N ASN A 52 -15.62 9.97 7.07
CA ASN A 52 -17.06 9.94 6.82
C ASN A 52 -17.83 9.27 7.97
N GLU A 53 -19.15 9.47 8.01
CA GLU A 53 -20.04 8.70 8.91
C GLU A 53 -20.07 7.22 8.52
N ASP A 54 -19.85 6.96 7.23
CA ASP A 54 -19.61 5.62 6.72
C ASP A 54 -18.15 5.22 6.98
N VAL A 55 -17.96 4.43 8.04
CA VAL A 55 -16.65 3.92 8.44
C VAL A 55 -16.05 2.93 7.42
N VAL A 56 -16.80 2.48 6.41
CA VAL A 56 -16.31 1.60 5.33
C VAL A 56 -16.17 2.33 3.98
N SER A 57 -16.32 3.65 3.96
CA SER A 57 -16.21 4.50 2.76
C SER A 57 -14.77 4.85 2.35
N SER A 58 -14.63 5.31 1.11
CA SER A 58 -13.45 5.98 0.54
C SER A 58 -13.02 7.21 1.36
N GLY A 59 -11.70 7.42 1.45
CA GLY A 59 -11.07 8.60 2.03
C GLY A 59 -10.52 8.46 3.46
N ASN A 60 -10.57 7.27 4.08
CA ASN A 60 -9.89 7.03 5.36
C ASN A 60 -8.38 6.85 5.12
N SER A 61 -7.54 7.51 5.91
CA SER A 61 -6.09 7.59 5.65
C SER A 61 -5.28 7.81 6.94
N ILE A 62 -3.98 7.53 6.86
CA ILE A 62 -2.98 7.88 7.87
C ILE A 62 -2.54 9.36 7.78
N ILE A 63 -2.97 10.09 6.75
CA ILE A 63 -2.67 11.51 6.59
C ILE A 63 -3.66 12.35 7.40
N SER A 64 -3.13 13.23 8.25
CA SER A 64 -3.94 14.20 9.00
C SER A 64 -4.52 15.29 8.09
N MET A 65 -5.81 15.18 7.75
CA MET A 65 -6.59 16.22 7.06
C MET A 65 -7.24 17.21 8.05
N PRO A 66 -7.80 18.36 7.63
CA PRO A 66 -8.39 19.35 8.55
C PRO A 66 -9.44 18.74 9.50
N LYS A 67 -9.33 19.05 10.80
CA LYS A 67 -10.19 18.50 11.89
C LYS A 67 -11.69 18.54 11.62
N ALA A 68 -12.18 19.52 10.85
CA ALA A 68 -13.59 19.67 10.51
C ALA A 68 -14.19 18.46 9.76
N LYS A 69 -13.35 17.60 9.17
CA LYS A 69 -13.77 16.37 8.47
C LYS A 69 -13.43 15.08 9.23
N GLN A 70 -12.77 15.15 10.39
CA GLN A 70 -12.38 13.96 11.15
C GLN A 70 -13.51 13.57 12.11
N LYS A 71 -14.08 12.37 11.95
CA LYS A 71 -15.15 11.87 12.84
C LYS A 71 -14.62 11.00 13.97
N SER A 72 -13.65 10.14 13.68
CA SER A 72 -12.94 9.34 14.68
C SER A 72 -11.50 9.11 14.24
N ALA A 73 -10.64 8.78 15.19
CA ALA A 73 -9.24 8.49 14.95
C ALA A 73 -8.75 7.41 15.92
N TYR A 74 -7.95 6.48 15.45
CA TYR A 74 -7.35 5.44 16.27
C TYR A 74 -5.95 5.11 15.78
N GLU A 75 -5.15 4.51 16.66
CA GLU A 75 -3.78 4.13 16.33
C GLU A 75 -3.77 2.83 15.51
N VAL A 76 -2.99 2.81 14.44
CA VAL A 76 -2.73 1.63 13.62
C VAL A 76 -1.23 1.38 13.52
N GLN A 77 -0.87 0.11 13.36
CA GLN A 77 0.49 -0.28 13.06
C GLN A 77 0.77 -0.06 11.58
N MET A 78 1.89 0.57 11.27
CA MET A 78 2.47 0.63 9.94
C MET A 78 3.61 -0.38 9.82
N ILE A 79 3.71 -1.03 8.67
CA ILE A 79 4.83 -1.91 8.35
C ILE A 79 5.74 -1.30 7.31
N ASP A 80 7.05 -1.57 7.39
CA ASP A 80 7.97 -1.31 6.29
C ASP A 80 7.67 -2.28 5.14
N PHE A 81 7.13 -1.73 4.05
CA PHE A 81 6.81 -2.48 2.85
C PHE A 81 8.03 -3.21 2.28
N CYS A 82 9.19 -2.58 2.30
CA CYS A 82 10.41 -3.14 1.71
C CYS A 82 10.94 -4.31 2.52
N GLU A 83 10.87 -4.24 3.86
CA GLU A 83 11.20 -5.38 4.72
C GLU A 83 10.25 -6.54 4.43
N PHE A 84 8.94 -6.27 4.39
CA PHE A 84 7.94 -7.30 4.10
C PHE A 84 8.11 -7.92 2.69
N ILE A 85 8.40 -7.12 1.67
CA ILE A 85 8.68 -7.61 0.32
C ILE A 85 9.94 -8.48 0.30
N ALA A 86 11.01 -8.07 0.98
CA ALA A 86 12.23 -8.86 1.07
C ALA A 86 11.98 -10.22 1.74
N GLU A 87 11.18 -10.26 2.81
CA GLU A 87 10.76 -11.51 3.47
C GLU A 87 9.94 -12.40 2.51
N LEU A 88 9.01 -11.83 1.75
CA LEU A 88 8.22 -12.58 0.78
C LEU A 88 9.08 -13.15 -0.35
N ILE A 89 10.05 -12.37 -0.85
CA ILE A 89 11.01 -12.81 -1.86
C ILE A 89 11.88 -13.95 -1.29
N GLN A 90 12.35 -13.83 -0.05
CA GLN A 90 13.10 -14.90 0.61
C GLN A 90 12.26 -16.19 0.75
N LYS A 91 10.98 -16.05 1.08
CA LYS A 91 10.07 -17.17 1.31
C LYS A 91 9.59 -17.85 0.03
N HIS A 92 9.28 -17.07 -1.01
CA HIS A 92 8.57 -17.54 -2.21
C HIS A 92 9.36 -17.34 -3.52
N GLY A 93 10.49 -16.63 -3.49
CA GLY A 93 11.37 -16.38 -4.62
C GLY A 93 10.98 -15.17 -5.48
N LYS A 94 9.71 -15.06 -5.89
CA LYS A 94 9.20 -13.94 -6.70
C LYS A 94 7.78 -13.57 -6.33
N ILE A 95 7.39 -12.34 -6.66
CA ILE A 95 6.04 -11.82 -6.48
C ILE A 95 5.46 -11.53 -7.87
N ALA A 96 4.35 -12.18 -8.22
CA ALA A 96 3.74 -11.97 -9.53
C ALA A 96 3.08 -10.59 -9.66
N PHE A 97 2.53 -10.04 -8.58
CA PHE A 97 1.76 -8.81 -8.66
C PHE A 97 1.74 -8.06 -7.33
N VAL A 98 1.92 -6.74 -7.40
CA VAL A 98 1.71 -5.78 -6.32
C VAL A 98 0.72 -4.72 -6.80
N LYS A 99 -0.33 -4.50 -6.02
CA LYS A 99 -1.24 -3.36 -6.11
C LYS A 99 -0.92 -2.42 -4.95
N LEU A 100 -0.65 -1.17 -5.23
CA LEU A 100 -0.37 -0.14 -4.24
C LEU A 100 -1.38 1.00 -4.38
N ASP A 101 -2.24 1.10 -3.37
CA ASP A 101 -3.37 2.02 -3.28
C ASP A 101 -3.55 2.24 -1.77
N ILE A 102 -2.73 3.14 -1.21
CA ILE A 102 -2.48 3.24 0.24
C ILE A 102 -2.61 4.68 0.77
N GLU A 103 -3.20 5.55 -0.04
CA GLU A 103 -3.67 6.91 0.24
C GLU A 103 -2.70 7.69 1.15
N GLY A 104 -1.43 7.85 0.74
CA GLY A 104 -0.51 8.78 1.41
C GLY A 104 0.94 8.36 1.64
N ALA A 105 1.36 7.17 1.22
CA ALA A 105 2.73 6.70 1.41
C ALA A 105 3.40 6.19 0.13
N GLU A 106 2.76 6.35 -1.03
CA GLU A 106 3.18 5.78 -2.30
C GLU A 106 4.56 6.23 -2.74
N PHE A 107 4.83 7.54 -2.70
CA PHE A 107 6.15 8.06 -3.13
C PHE A 107 7.28 7.54 -2.24
N ASP A 108 7.10 7.50 -0.92
CA ASP A 108 8.15 7.05 -0.02
C ASP A 108 8.40 5.55 -0.16
N VAL A 109 7.32 4.76 -0.26
CA VAL A 109 7.36 3.32 -0.49
C VAL A 109 8.05 2.97 -1.81
N LEU A 110 7.67 3.64 -2.91
CA LEU A 110 8.26 3.40 -4.22
C LEU A 110 9.73 3.82 -4.29
N ASN A 111 10.09 4.95 -3.68
CA ASN A 111 11.49 5.37 -3.60
C ASN A 111 12.34 4.32 -2.88
N ALA A 112 11.90 3.85 -1.71
CA ALA A 112 12.59 2.82 -0.95
C ALA A 112 12.69 1.50 -1.73
N LEU A 113 11.61 1.09 -2.41
CA LEU A 113 11.57 -0.13 -3.23
C LEU A 113 12.59 -0.09 -4.38
N ILE A 114 12.69 1.06 -5.05
CA ILE A 114 13.63 1.30 -6.17
C ILE A 114 15.08 1.37 -5.68
N GLU A 115 15.32 2.02 -4.53
CA GLU A 115 16.66 2.16 -3.94
C GLU A 115 17.21 0.82 -3.47
N LYS A 116 16.36 -0.05 -2.91
CA LYS A 116 16.71 -1.40 -2.48
C LYS A 116 16.71 -2.44 -3.63
N ASN A 117 16.41 -2.04 -4.87
CA ASN A 117 16.27 -2.91 -6.05
C ASN A 117 15.26 -4.07 -5.91
N LEU A 118 14.31 -3.97 -4.96
CA LEU A 118 13.36 -5.04 -4.69
C LEU A 118 12.35 -5.25 -5.82
N TYR A 119 12.15 -4.23 -6.66
CA TYR A 119 11.30 -4.32 -7.85
C TYR A 119 11.76 -5.40 -8.83
N GLU A 120 13.03 -5.82 -8.82
CA GLU A 120 13.57 -6.83 -9.76
C GLU A 120 12.95 -8.23 -9.56
N ASN A 121 12.43 -8.51 -8.36
CA ASN A 121 11.76 -9.77 -8.02
C ASN A 121 10.23 -9.69 -8.08
N ILE A 122 9.68 -8.57 -8.56
CA ILE A 122 8.24 -8.35 -8.71
C ILE A 122 7.92 -8.28 -10.19
N GLU A 123 6.95 -9.04 -10.69
CA GLU A 123 6.64 -9.06 -12.12
C GLU A 123 5.86 -7.82 -12.56
N TYR A 124 4.90 -7.38 -11.74
CA TYR A 124 4.08 -6.20 -11.99
C TYR A 124 3.81 -5.41 -10.70
N ILE A 125 3.98 -4.10 -10.76
CA ILE A 125 3.69 -3.16 -9.67
C ILE A 125 2.76 -2.09 -10.22
N MET A 126 1.48 -2.13 -9.83
CA MET A 126 0.47 -1.14 -10.20
C MET A 126 0.22 -0.19 -9.04
N VAL A 127 0.27 1.11 -9.30
CA VAL A 127 0.21 2.13 -8.25
C VAL A 127 -0.78 3.22 -8.60
N GLU A 128 -1.72 3.47 -7.69
CA GLU A 128 -2.47 4.73 -7.65
C GLU A 128 -1.70 5.71 -6.75
N THR A 129 -1.09 6.74 -7.33
CA THR A 129 -0.10 7.59 -6.62
C THR A 129 -0.71 8.61 -5.67
N HIS A 130 -2.03 8.79 -5.68
CA HIS A 130 -2.76 9.72 -4.81
C HIS A 130 -2.12 11.11 -4.69
N GLU A 131 -1.63 11.67 -5.80
CA GLU A 131 -0.77 12.85 -5.82
C GLU A 131 -1.33 14.05 -5.02
N ARG A 132 -2.66 14.20 -4.99
CA ARG A 132 -3.40 15.23 -4.25
C ARG A 132 -3.07 15.36 -2.76
N PHE A 133 -2.48 14.32 -2.15
CA PHE A 133 -2.15 14.34 -0.72
C PHE A 133 -0.74 14.81 -0.39
N PHE A 134 0.11 14.97 -1.39
CA PHE A 134 1.50 15.31 -1.17
C PHE A 134 1.75 16.78 -1.48
N ASP A 135 2.64 17.39 -0.72
CA ASP A 135 3.21 18.68 -1.10
C ASP A 135 4.09 18.53 -2.34
N ASN A 136 4.02 19.51 -3.24
CA ASN A 136 4.73 19.55 -4.53
C ASN A 136 4.60 18.24 -5.35
N PRO A 137 3.37 17.78 -5.64
CA PRO A 137 3.16 16.46 -6.26
C PRO A 137 3.81 16.33 -7.64
N LYS A 138 3.82 17.43 -8.41
CA LYS A 138 4.46 17.50 -9.73
C LYS A 138 5.98 17.23 -9.66
N GLU A 139 6.63 17.71 -8.61
CA GLU A 139 8.06 17.49 -8.40
C GLU A 139 8.31 16.03 -8.01
N LYS A 140 7.55 15.51 -7.02
CA LYS A 140 7.66 14.12 -6.58
C LYS A 140 7.44 13.12 -7.71
N ILE A 141 6.43 13.32 -8.55
CA ILE A 141 6.18 12.44 -9.70
C ILE A 141 7.26 12.58 -10.77
N SER A 142 7.81 13.77 -11.00
CA SER A 142 8.93 13.96 -11.94
C SER A 142 10.16 13.19 -11.49
N ILE A 143 10.55 13.36 -10.22
CA ILE A 143 11.70 12.66 -9.63
C ILE A 143 11.51 11.15 -9.70
N LEU A 144 10.31 10.64 -9.39
CA LEU A 144 10.02 9.22 -9.47
C LEU A 144 10.12 8.69 -10.92
N LYS A 145 9.54 9.40 -11.88
CA LYS A 145 9.62 9.04 -13.31
C LYS A 145 11.06 9.07 -13.83
N GLU A 146 11.85 10.06 -13.43
CA GLU A 146 13.27 10.14 -13.75
C GLU A 146 14.06 8.95 -13.17
N LYS A 147 13.81 8.57 -11.91
CA LYS A 147 14.41 7.38 -11.29
C LYS A 147 14.07 6.10 -12.07
N ILE A 148 12.79 5.90 -12.41
CA ILE A 148 12.31 4.76 -13.21
C ILE A 148 12.99 4.72 -14.57
N ALA A 149 13.03 5.86 -15.28
CA ALA A 149 13.64 5.96 -16.60
C ALA A 149 15.15 5.71 -16.56
N LYS A 150 15.87 6.31 -15.60
CA LYS A 150 17.33 6.16 -15.44
C LYS A 150 17.74 4.71 -15.18
N LYS A 151 16.95 3.99 -14.37
CA LYS A 151 17.16 2.56 -14.09
C LYS A 151 16.54 1.62 -15.14
N GLN A 152 15.88 2.17 -16.16
CA GLN A 152 15.18 1.41 -17.20
C GLN A 152 14.17 0.39 -16.62
N ILE A 153 13.48 0.77 -15.55
CA ILE A 153 12.50 -0.07 -14.87
C ILE A 153 11.24 -0.17 -15.74
N LYS A 154 10.76 -1.40 -15.98
CA LYS A 154 9.65 -1.68 -16.93
C LYS A 154 8.39 -2.27 -16.28
N ASN A 155 8.45 -2.54 -14.98
CA ASN A 155 7.42 -3.26 -14.24
C ASN A 155 6.69 -2.39 -13.20
N ILE A 156 6.94 -1.07 -13.17
CA ILE A 156 6.22 -0.11 -12.34
C ILE A 156 5.30 0.73 -13.22
N TYR A 157 4.00 0.66 -12.96
CA TYR A 157 2.94 1.33 -13.68
C TYR A 157 2.27 2.35 -12.75
N LEU A 158 2.37 3.64 -13.12
CA LEU A 158 1.89 4.77 -12.32
C LEU A 158 0.57 5.38 -12.85
N ASP A 159 0.04 4.81 -13.93
CA ASP A 159 -1.12 5.28 -14.70
C ASP A 159 -2.42 4.56 -14.31
N TRP A 160 -2.39 3.81 -13.21
CA TRP A 160 -3.58 3.14 -12.70
C TRP A 160 -4.40 4.13 -11.86
N VAL A 161 -5.45 4.68 -12.51
CA VAL A 161 -6.42 5.66 -11.98
C VAL A 161 -7.81 5.31 -12.52
#